data_AF-A0A1Y4NZD9-F1
#
_entry.id   AF-A0A1Y4NZD9-F1
#
_cell.length_a   1.000
_cell.length_b   1.000
_cell.length_c   1.000
_cell.angle_alpha   90.00
_cell.angle_beta   90.00
_cell.angle_gamma   90.00
#
_symmetry.space_group_name_H-M   'P 1'
#
loop_
_entity.id
_entity.type
_entity.pdbx_description
1 polymer ?
#
loop_
_entity_poly.entity_id
_entity_poly.type
_entity_poly.pdbx_seq_one_letter_code
_entity_poly.pdbx_strand_id
1 'polypeptide(L)'
;MRIAVISDTHGLLRPEVIRLVGACDAVLHGGDINSRKILDEIERAKKKDAPFYVVRGNNDKEWAENLPVYEEFILGGVKFFMTHKKKDVPQEPGDSQIIIYGHSHKYAEESRDGRLWLNPGSCGKCRFNQDITMAVLTIENGAWSVERIDIPHEDRRNRTESRPGTDTEAETAMDASDVDVRIPGEGEDLLKILKQILKRMEKGQQVAKIAADLQLDPVFVEQVCRIKVTHPGVTANGIMDKMEVNRTVDVN
;
A
#
# COMPACT_ATOMS: atom_id res chain seq x y z
N MET A 1 13.11 -21.60 -10.99
CA MET A 1 11.88 -21.64 -10.16
C MET A 1 11.30 -20.23 -10.11
N ARG A 2 10.02 -20.05 -10.43
CA ARG A 2 9.34 -18.74 -10.42
C ARG A 2 8.42 -18.62 -9.22
N ILE A 3 8.47 -17.49 -8.52
CA ILE A 3 7.75 -17.27 -7.26
C ILE A 3 6.95 -15.97 -7.41
N ALA A 4 5.63 -16.06 -7.26
CA ALA A 4 4.77 -14.88 -7.21
C ALA A 4 4.85 -14.26 -5.82
N VAL A 5 5.25 -13.00 -5.73
CA VAL A 5 5.33 -12.23 -4.48
C VAL A 5 4.28 -11.13 -4.52
N ILE A 6 3.31 -11.20 -3.62
CA ILE A 6 2.17 -10.29 -3.53
C ILE A 6 2.01 -9.77 -2.10
N SER A 7 1.35 -8.64 -1.94
CA SER A 7 0.99 -8.06 -0.64
C SER A 7 -0.20 -7.12 -0.78
N ASP A 8 -0.77 -6.73 0.36
CA ASP A 8 -1.72 -5.62 0.49
C ASP A 8 -2.93 -5.73 -0.46
N THR A 9 -3.49 -6.95 -0.57
CA THR A 9 -4.64 -7.26 -1.44
C THR A 9 -5.93 -6.59 -0.95
N HIS A 10 -6.09 -6.39 0.36
CA HIS A 10 -7.25 -5.72 0.95
C HIS A 10 -8.62 -6.19 0.45
N GLY A 11 -8.78 -7.50 0.31
CA GLY A 11 -10.04 -8.11 -0.11
C GLY A 11 -10.32 -7.99 -1.60
N LEU A 12 -9.34 -7.63 -2.43
CA LEU A 12 -9.45 -7.65 -3.88
C LEU A 12 -8.25 -8.39 -4.49
N LEU A 13 -8.52 -9.45 -5.23
CA LEU A 13 -7.53 -10.14 -6.05
C LEU A 13 -7.92 -9.96 -7.52
N ARG A 14 -7.03 -9.39 -8.32
CA ARG A 14 -7.30 -9.07 -9.72
C ARG A 14 -7.11 -10.31 -10.60
N PRO A 15 -7.88 -10.45 -11.70
CA PRO A 15 -7.70 -11.55 -12.65
C PRO A 15 -6.26 -11.68 -13.18
N GLU A 16 -5.57 -10.54 -13.38
CA GLU A 16 -4.16 -10.47 -13.79
C GLU A 16 -3.25 -11.17 -12.78
N VAL A 17 -3.43 -10.86 -11.50
CA VAL A 17 -2.68 -11.46 -10.38
C VAL A 17 -2.96 -12.95 -10.31
N ILE A 18 -4.23 -13.37 -10.46
CA ILE A 18 -4.64 -14.78 -10.46
C ILE A 18 -3.92 -15.55 -11.59
N ARG A 19 -3.85 -14.98 -12.80
CA ARG A 19 -3.14 -15.60 -13.93
C ARG A 19 -1.65 -15.75 -13.65
N LEU A 20 -1.01 -14.73 -13.09
CA LEU A 20 0.42 -14.75 -12.76
C LEU A 20 0.73 -15.75 -11.63
N VAL A 21 -0.11 -15.78 -10.60
CA VAL A 21 -0.06 -16.78 -9.52
C VAL A 21 -0.13 -18.20 -10.08
N GLY A 22 -1.06 -18.47 -11.01
CA GLY A 22 -1.18 -19.79 -11.64
C GLY A 22 -0.01 -20.17 -12.56
N ALA A 23 0.77 -19.20 -13.03
CA ALA A 23 1.96 -19.43 -13.83
C ALA A 23 3.23 -19.71 -12.99
N CYS A 24 3.22 -19.39 -11.69
CA CYS A 24 4.37 -19.52 -10.79
C CYS A 24 4.41 -20.88 -10.06
N ASP A 25 5.59 -21.23 -9.56
CA ASP A 25 5.88 -22.49 -8.87
C ASP A 25 5.68 -22.38 -7.35
N ALA A 26 5.67 -21.15 -6.80
CA ALA A 26 5.32 -20.85 -5.41
C ALA A 26 4.67 -19.47 -5.31
N VAL A 27 3.99 -19.22 -4.19
CA VAL A 27 3.31 -17.95 -3.89
C VAL A 27 3.69 -17.47 -2.49
N LEU A 28 4.04 -16.19 -2.37
CA LEU A 28 4.32 -15.51 -1.12
C LEU A 28 3.34 -14.34 -0.95
N HIS A 29 2.62 -14.27 0.17
CA HIS A 29 1.76 -13.13 0.50
C HIS A 29 2.24 -12.40 1.75
N GLY A 30 2.73 -11.17 1.57
CA GLY A 30 3.28 -10.30 2.62
C GLY A 30 2.27 -9.69 3.60
N GLY A 31 1.07 -10.26 3.76
CA GLY A 31 0.00 -9.76 4.65
C GLY A 31 -0.88 -8.65 4.09
N ASP A 32 -1.81 -8.17 4.93
CA ASP A 32 -2.87 -7.20 4.62
C ASP A 32 -3.88 -7.72 3.58
N ILE A 33 -4.39 -8.92 3.85
CA ILE A 33 -5.30 -9.69 2.99
C ILE A 33 -6.76 -9.25 3.17
N ASN A 34 -7.14 -8.85 4.38
CA ASN A 34 -8.47 -8.49 4.88
C ASN A 34 -9.56 -9.59 4.86
N SER A 35 -9.38 -10.72 4.17
CA SER A 35 -10.41 -11.78 4.13
C SER A 35 -9.85 -13.16 3.79
N ARG A 36 -10.36 -14.19 4.48
CA ARG A 36 -10.06 -15.60 4.18
C ARG A 36 -10.37 -15.98 2.73
N LYS A 37 -11.40 -15.37 2.14
CA LYS A 37 -11.80 -15.63 0.75
C LYS A 37 -10.66 -15.43 -0.25
N ILE A 38 -9.80 -14.44 -0.02
CA ILE A 38 -8.65 -14.15 -0.89
C ILE A 38 -7.61 -15.26 -0.82
N LEU A 39 -7.35 -15.81 0.38
CA LEU A 39 -6.48 -16.97 0.52
C LEU A 39 -7.04 -18.17 -0.23
N ASP A 40 -8.35 -18.41 -0.12
CA ASP A 40 -9.00 -19.52 -0.84
C ASP A 40 -8.98 -19.30 -2.36
N GLU A 41 -9.06 -18.05 -2.84
CA GLU A 41 -8.91 -17.70 -4.26
C GLU A 41 -7.49 -17.97 -4.77
N ILE A 42 -6.46 -17.59 -4.00
CA ILE A 42 -5.05 -17.87 -4.31
C ILE A 42 -4.78 -19.38 -4.30
N GLU A 43 -5.28 -20.10 -3.31
CA GLU A 43 -5.11 -21.55 -3.17
C GLU A 43 -5.70 -22.30 -4.37
N ARG A 44 -6.83 -21.84 -4.92
CA ARG A 44 -7.41 -22.39 -6.14
C ARG A 44 -6.65 -22.01 -7.41
N ALA A 45 -6.02 -20.84 -7.43
CA ALA A 45 -5.34 -20.31 -8.60
C ALA A 45 -3.93 -20.87 -8.79
N LYS A 46 -3.21 -21.14 -7.70
CA LYS A 46 -1.83 -21.63 -7.77
C LYS A 46 -1.74 -23.02 -8.39
N LYS A 47 -0.57 -23.39 -8.90
CA LYS A 47 -0.32 -24.75 -9.39
C LYS A 47 -0.57 -25.75 -8.26
N LYS A 48 -1.01 -26.95 -8.65
CA LYS A 48 -1.12 -28.09 -7.73
C LYS A 48 0.24 -28.31 -7.06
N ASP A 49 0.22 -28.48 -5.75
CA ASP A 49 1.41 -28.69 -4.90
C ASP A 49 2.40 -27.51 -4.82
N ALA A 50 2.08 -26.35 -5.42
CA ALA A 50 2.88 -25.14 -5.23
C ALA A 50 2.85 -24.69 -3.76
N PRO A 51 4.01 -24.42 -3.13
CA PRO A 51 4.07 -23.85 -1.80
C PRO A 51 3.37 -22.49 -1.75
N PHE A 52 2.61 -22.25 -0.69
CA PHE A 52 1.98 -20.98 -0.42
C PHE A 52 2.32 -20.52 1.00
N TYR A 53 3.08 -19.43 1.10
CA TYR A 53 3.44 -18.82 2.36
C TYR A 53 2.68 -17.51 2.53
N VAL A 54 2.19 -17.27 3.74
CA VAL A 54 1.43 -16.07 4.07
C VAL A 54 1.79 -15.62 5.47
N VAL A 55 1.98 -14.30 5.64
CA VAL A 55 2.11 -13.67 6.95
C VAL A 55 0.93 -12.74 7.22
N ARG A 56 0.70 -12.46 8.49
CA ARG A 56 -0.36 -11.60 8.98
C ARG A 56 0.01 -10.12 8.84
N GLY A 57 -0.85 -9.34 8.21
CA GLY A 57 -0.75 -7.87 8.19
C GLY A 57 -1.53 -7.20 9.32
N ASN A 58 -1.36 -5.89 9.49
CA ASN A 58 -2.05 -5.14 10.55
C ASN A 58 -3.55 -4.95 10.30
N ASN A 59 -4.03 -5.10 9.07
CA ASN A 59 -5.45 -5.06 8.74
C ASN A 59 -6.11 -6.45 8.83
N ASP A 60 -5.32 -7.51 9.08
CA ASP A 60 -5.79 -8.89 9.24
C ASP A 60 -6.16 -9.14 10.72
N LYS A 61 -7.43 -8.89 11.04
CA LYS A 61 -7.99 -8.93 12.42
C LYS A 61 -8.28 -10.35 12.91
N GLU A 62 -9.44 -10.60 13.54
CA GLU A 62 -9.75 -11.85 14.25
C GLU A 62 -9.70 -13.08 13.33
N TRP A 63 -10.10 -12.91 12.06
CA TRP A 63 -10.12 -14.01 11.07
C TRP A 63 -8.75 -14.61 10.78
N ALA A 64 -7.68 -13.85 11.04
CA ALA A 64 -6.30 -14.18 10.71
C ALA A 64 -5.43 -14.43 11.96
N GLU A 65 -6.04 -14.64 13.13
CA GLU A 65 -5.31 -14.87 14.38
C GLU A 65 -4.32 -16.04 14.32
N ASN A 66 -4.64 -17.06 13.53
CA ASN A 66 -3.78 -18.22 13.32
C ASN A 66 -2.71 -18.01 12.24
N LEU A 67 -2.70 -16.86 11.56
CA LEU A 67 -1.65 -16.56 10.60
C LEU A 67 -0.38 -16.09 11.33
N PRO A 68 0.79 -16.55 10.89
CA PRO A 68 2.07 -16.20 11.49
C PRO A 68 2.36 -14.71 11.26
N VAL A 69 2.98 -14.04 12.24
CA VAL A 69 3.41 -12.64 12.11
C VAL A 69 4.73 -12.49 11.32
N TYR A 70 5.53 -13.55 11.28
CA TYR A 70 6.68 -13.70 10.41
C TYR A 70 6.83 -15.18 10.03
N GLU A 71 7.49 -15.45 8.92
CA GLU A 71 7.79 -16.80 8.44
C GLU A 71 9.24 -16.88 7.94
N GLU A 72 9.89 -18.00 8.24
CA GLU A 72 11.23 -18.33 7.78
C GLU A 72 11.20 -19.66 7.05
N PHE A 73 11.67 -19.70 5.81
CA PHE A 73 11.57 -20.89 4.97
C PHE A 73 12.65 -20.93 3.89
N ILE A 74 12.75 -22.07 3.22
CA ILE A 74 13.73 -22.30 2.15
C ILE A 74 12.99 -22.66 0.87
N LEU A 75 13.27 -21.93 -0.22
CA LEU A 75 12.76 -22.22 -1.56
C LEU A 75 13.89 -22.17 -2.57
N GLY A 76 14.00 -23.20 -3.42
CA GLY A 76 15.06 -23.28 -4.43
C GLY A 76 16.48 -23.23 -3.86
N GLY A 77 16.67 -23.65 -2.60
CA GLY A 77 17.95 -23.57 -1.89
C GLY A 77 18.29 -22.20 -1.30
N VAL A 78 17.39 -21.21 -1.42
CA VAL A 78 17.56 -19.85 -0.89
C VAL A 78 16.73 -19.66 0.37
N LYS A 79 17.30 -19.00 1.38
CA LYS A 79 16.63 -18.73 2.66
C LYS A 79 15.85 -17.42 2.63
N PHE A 80 14.61 -17.48 3.11
CA PHE A 80 13.68 -16.36 3.14
C PHE A 80 13.31 -15.98 4.57
N PHE A 81 13.16 -14.69 4.80
CA PHE A 81 12.43 -14.12 5.93
C PHE A 81 11.28 -13.28 5.40
N MET A 82 10.06 -13.51 5.89
CA MET A 82 8.89 -12.76 5.47
C MET A 82 8.15 -12.21 6.69
N THR A 83 7.77 -10.93 6.64
CA THR A 83 6.90 -10.29 7.63
C THR A 83 6.13 -9.15 6.97
N HIS A 84 5.08 -8.62 7.58
CA HIS A 84 4.32 -7.55 6.95
C HIS A 84 5.02 -6.19 7.00
N LYS A 85 5.64 -5.82 8.13
CA LYS A 85 6.25 -4.49 8.29
C LYS A 85 7.77 -4.58 8.29
N LYS A 86 8.45 -3.71 7.52
CA LYS A 86 9.91 -3.63 7.47
C LYS A 86 10.55 -3.49 8.87
N LYS A 87 9.89 -2.79 9.80
CA LYS A 87 10.37 -2.59 11.18
C LYS A 87 10.31 -3.84 12.07
N ASP A 88 9.52 -4.84 11.68
CA ASP A 88 9.37 -6.09 12.43
C ASP A 88 10.45 -7.10 12.01
N VAL A 89 11.25 -6.78 10.99
CA VAL A 89 12.45 -7.54 10.63
C VAL A 89 13.51 -7.36 11.73
N PRO A 90 14.08 -8.45 12.28
CA PRO A 90 15.16 -8.37 13.25
C PRO A 90 16.36 -7.56 12.72
N GLN A 91 17.09 -6.89 13.60
CA GLN A 91 18.33 -6.19 13.23
C GLN A 91 19.36 -7.13 12.57
N GLU A 92 19.40 -8.39 13.03
CA GLU A 92 20.21 -9.46 12.47
C GLU A 92 19.29 -10.61 12.01
N PRO A 93 18.83 -10.62 10.74
CA PRO A 93 17.88 -11.62 10.23
C PRO A 93 18.55 -12.97 9.90
N GLY A 94 19.55 -13.38 10.69
CA GLY A 94 20.24 -14.66 10.55
C GLY A 94 20.95 -14.81 9.20
N ASP A 95 20.79 -15.95 8.55
CA ASP A 95 21.35 -16.23 7.22
C ASP A 95 20.32 -16.13 6.09
N SER A 96 19.20 -15.44 6.35
CA SER A 96 18.20 -15.11 5.33
C SER A 96 18.83 -14.30 4.21
N GLN A 97 18.60 -14.72 2.98
CA GLN A 97 19.14 -14.08 1.78
C GLN A 97 18.12 -13.14 1.14
N ILE A 98 16.83 -13.44 1.29
CA ILE A 98 15.72 -12.65 0.75
C ILE A 98 14.75 -12.30 1.87
N ILE A 99 14.48 -11.01 2.02
CA ILE A 99 13.59 -10.44 3.01
C ILE A 99 12.39 -9.85 2.28
N ILE A 100 11.21 -10.40 2.55
CA ILE A 100 9.94 -9.94 1.96
C ILE A 100 9.15 -9.16 3.00
N TYR A 101 8.68 -7.97 2.61
CA TYR A 101 7.80 -7.14 3.43
C TYR A 101 6.74 -6.41 2.60
N GLY A 102 5.74 -5.82 3.27
CA GLY A 102 4.64 -5.08 2.64
C GLY A 102 4.39 -3.75 3.35
N HIS A 103 3.13 -3.46 3.65
CA HIS A 103 2.65 -2.35 4.50
C HIS A 103 2.68 -0.97 3.86
N SER A 104 3.75 -0.61 3.15
CA SER A 104 3.87 0.70 2.50
C SER A 104 3.11 0.80 1.18
N HIS A 105 2.65 -0.32 0.63
CA HIS A 105 2.04 -0.46 -0.70
C HIS A 105 2.95 -0.04 -1.87
N LYS A 106 4.22 0.25 -1.60
CA LYS A 106 5.19 0.71 -2.60
C LYS A 106 6.13 -0.40 -2.97
N TYR A 107 6.28 -0.60 -4.27
CA TYR A 107 7.36 -1.42 -4.77
C TYR A 107 8.70 -0.87 -4.28
N ALA A 108 9.51 -1.73 -3.65
CA ALA A 108 10.86 -1.41 -3.25
C ALA A 108 11.73 -2.65 -3.43
N GLU A 109 12.88 -2.47 -4.08
CA GLU A 109 13.86 -3.51 -4.31
C GLU A 109 15.23 -2.97 -3.94
N GLU A 110 15.81 -3.49 -2.88
CA GLU A 110 17.09 -3.02 -2.35
C GLU A 110 18.02 -4.23 -2.14
N SER A 111 19.24 -4.14 -2.68
CA SER A 111 20.31 -5.07 -2.31
C SER A 111 21.13 -4.45 -1.18
N ARG A 112 21.08 -5.06 0.00
CA ARG A 112 21.76 -4.56 1.20
C ARG A 112 22.43 -5.72 1.94
N ASP A 113 23.71 -5.56 2.27
CA ASP A 113 24.49 -6.55 3.02
C ASP A 113 24.49 -7.94 2.34
N GLY A 114 24.47 -7.97 1.01
CA GLY A 114 24.40 -9.21 0.21
C GLY A 114 23.03 -9.90 0.21
N ARG A 115 21.99 -9.24 0.73
CA ARG A 115 20.60 -9.73 0.80
C ARG A 115 19.68 -8.88 -0.07
N LEU A 116 18.65 -9.51 -0.61
CA LEU A 116 17.55 -8.82 -1.25
C LEU A 116 16.50 -8.41 -0.22
N TRP A 117 16.12 -7.14 -0.23
CA TRP A 117 14.97 -6.61 0.49
C TRP A 117 13.91 -6.23 -0.53
N LEU A 118 12.77 -6.90 -0.49
CA LEU A 118 11.72 -6.75 -1.49
C LEU A 118 10.38 -6.42 -0.84
N ASN A 119 9.77 -5.33 -1.32
CA ASN A 119 8.36 -5.04 -1.15
C ASN A 119 7.69 -5.13 -2.53
N PRO A 120 6.72 -6.02 -2.73
CA PRO A 120 6.05 -6.17 -4.03
C PRO A 120 5.07 -5.03 -4.34
N GLY A 121 4.83 -4.12 -3.39
CA GLY A 121 3.79 -3.10 -3.44
C GLY A 121 2.40 -3.66 -3.15
N SER A 122 1.36 -3.08 -3.74
CA SER A 122 -0.03 -3.50 -3.53
C SER A 122 -0.67 -4.01 -4.82
N CYS A 123 -1.18 -5.24 -4.78
CA CYS A 123 -1.91 -5.84 -5.90
C CYS A 123 -3.44 -5.77 -5.77
N GLY A 124 -3.91 -5.09 -4.71
CA GLY A 124 -5.31 -5.03 -4.30
C GLY A 124 -6.09 -3.81 -4.80
N LYS A 125 -6.87 -3.24 -3.87
CA LYS A 125 -7.55 -1.96 -4.11
C LYS A 125 -6.52 -0.86 -4.30
N CYS A 126 -6.60 -0.14 -5.42
CA CYS A 126 -5.80 1.05 -5.64
C CYS A 126 -6.08 2.01 -4.48
N ARG A 127 -5.03 2.33 -3.73
CA ARG A 127 -5.06 3.41 -2.76
C ARG A 127 -4.44 4.62 -3.46
N PHE A 128 -5.27 5.63 -3.70
CA PHE A 128 -4.84 6.92 -4.28
C PHE A 128 -4.42 6.81 -5.75
N ASN A 129 -3.18 7.25 -6.06
CA ASN A 129 -2.52 7.30 -7.37
C ASN A 129 -1.36 6.28 -7.45
N GLN A 130 -1.29 5.33 -6.52
CA GLN A 130 -0.19 4.37 -6.46
C GLN A 130 -0.36 3.27 -7.50
N ASP A 131 0.77 2.89 -8.10
CA ASP A 131 0.83 1.76 -9.02
C ASP A 131 0.35 0.49 -8.31
N ILE A 132 -0.41 -0.31 -9.06
CA ILE A 132 -0.80 -1.63 -8.59
C ILE A 132 0.29 -2.57 -9.07
N THR A 133 1.07 -3.10 -8.14
CA THR A 133 2.25 -3.90 -8.48
C THR A 133 2.22 -5.26 -7.80
N MET A 134 2.93 -6.19 -8.41
CA MET A 134 3.44 -7.39 -7.77
C MET A 134 4.85 -7.66 -8.26
N ALA A 135 5.54 -8.62 -7.64
CA ALA A 135 6.84 -9.06 -8.11
C ALA A 135 6.81 -10.54 -8.50
N VAL A 136 7.61 -10.91 -9.50
CA VAL A 136 7.93 -12.30 -9.80
C VAL A 136 9.42 -12.49 -9.53
N LEU A 137 9.72 -13.29 -8.51
CA LEU A 137 11.08 -13.66 -8.16
C LEU A 137 11.45 -14.95 -8.91
N THR A 138 12.55 -14.96 -9.64
CA THR A 138 13.08 -16.15 -10.31
C THR A 138 14.35 -16.59 -9.61
N ILE A 139 14.41 -17.86 -9.20
CA ILE A 139 15.60 -18.50 -8.62
C ILE A 139 16.15 -19.54 -9.58
N GLU A 140 17.41 -19.41 -9.94
CA GLU A 140 18.15 -20.34 -10.80
C GLU A 140 19.56 -20.54 -10.26
N ASN A 141 19.93 -21.80 -9.97
CA ASN A 141 21.26 -22.18 -9.48
C ASN A 141 21.75 -21.37 -8.26
N GLY A 142 20.83 -21.01 -7.35
CA GLY A 142 21.13 -20.22 -6.15
C GLY A 142 21.27 -18.71 -6.38
N ALA A 143 21.19 -18.24 -7.63
CA ALA A 143 21.04 -16.83 -7.96
C ALA A 143 19.56 -16.46 -8.09
N TRP A 144 19.24 -15.19 -7.89
CA TRP A 144 17.89 -14.67 -8.02
C TRP A 144 17.81 -13.39 -8.86
N SER A 145 16.67 -13.20 -9.51
CA SER A 145 16.28 -11.95 -10.17
C SER A 145 14.83 -11.62 -9.85
N VAL A 146 14.52 -10.33 -9.81
CA VAL A 146 13.16 -9.83 -9.54
C VAL A 146 12.64 -9.14 -10.79
N GLU A 147 11.40 -9.46 -11.16
CA GLU A 147 10.64 -8.75 -12.18
C GLU A 147 9.49 -8.00 -11.50
N ARG A 148 9.50 -6.66 -11.57
CA ARG A 148 8.35 -5.83 -11.20
C ARG A 148 7.28 -5.97 -12.28
N ILE A 149 6.05 -6.28 -11.85
CA ILE A 149 4.88 -6.33 -12.73
C ILE A 149 3.93 -5.22 -12.35
N ASP A 150 3.72 -4.28 -13.27
CA ASP A 150 2.68 -3.26 -13.17
C ASP A 150 1.35 -3.82 -13.69
N ILE A 151 0.33 -3.78 -12.84
CA ILE A 151 -1.00 -4.28 -13.13
C ILE A 151 -1.86 -3.10 -13.60
N PRO A 152 -2.38 -3.15 -14.85
CA PRO A 152 -3.22 -2.08 -15.37
C PRO A 152 -4.43 -1.85 -14.46
N HIS A 153 -4.72 -0.59 -14.18
CA HIS A 153 -5.94 -0.19 -13.51
C HIS A 153 -6.44 1.13 -14.10
N GLU A 154 -7.76 1.32 -14.09
CA GLU A 154 -8.33 2.60 -14.53
C GLU A 154 -7.84 3.71 -13.60
N ASP A 155 -6.99 4.56 -14.15
CA ASP A 155 -6.46 5.75 -13.50
C ASP A 155 -7.63 6.72 -13.26
N ARG A 156 -7.88 7.14 -12.01
CA ARG A 156 -8.95 8.11 -11.71
C ARG A 156 -8.72 9.46 -12.38
N ARG A 157 -7.52 9.72 -12.91
CA ARG A 157 -7.16 10.93 -13.66
C ARG A 157 -8.01 11.15 -14.92
N ASN A 158 -8.52 10.09 -15.56
CA ASN A 158 -9.33 10.22 -16.78
C ASN A 158 -10.85 10.41 -16.53
N ARG A 159 -11.29 10.55 -15.27
CA ARG A 159 -12.71 10.76 -14.98
C ARG A 159 -13.18 12.22 -15.08
N THR A 160 -12.31 13.13 -15.53
CA THR A 160 -12.63 14.56 -15.71
C THR A 160 -13.12 14.90 -17.12
N GLU A 161 -13.07 13.99 -18.08
CA GLU A 161 -13.52 14.24 -19.47
C GLU A 161 -14.66 13.32 -19.92
N SER A 162 -15.75 13.27 -19.16
CA SER A 162 -17.05 12.86 -19.69
C SER A 162 -18.14 13.09 -18.65
N ARG A 163 -18.63 14.33 -18.53
CA ARG A 163 -20.00 14.59 -18.07
C ARG A 163 -20.78 15.16 -19.26
N PRO A 164 -21.98 14.64 -19.59
CA PRO A 164 -22.85 15.28 -20.56
C PRO A 164 -23.32 16.62 -19.99
N GLY A 165 -23.29 17.66 -20.82
CA GLY A 165 -23.61 19.02 -20.45
C GLY A 165 -25.03 19.18 -19.91
N THR A 166 -25.15 20.03 -18.90
CA THR A 166 -26.37 20.79 -18.63
C THR A 166 -25.95 22.23 -18.38
N ASP A 167 -26.31 23.08 -19.32
CA ASP A 167 -26.11 24.53 -19.32
C ASP A 167 -26.82 25.17 -18.13
N THR A 168 -26.13 25.98 -17.33
CA THR A 168 -26.60 27.32 -16.91
C THR A 168 -25.49 28.10 -16.18
N GLU A 169 -24.97 29.11 -16.88
CA GLU A 169 -24.68 30.49 -16.45
C GLU A 169 -23.95 30.77 -15.12
N ALA A 170 -22.69 31.19 -15.31
CA ALA A 170 -22.08 32.47 -14.91
C ALA A 170 -21.66 32.78 -13.45
N GLU A 171 -20.53 33.52 -13.40
CA GLU A 171 -19.93 34.29 -12.28
C GLU A 171 -19.04 33.47 -11.30
N THR A 172 -17.77 33.79 -11.03
CA THR A 172 -16.91 34.94 -11.30
C THR A 172 -15.46 34.44 -11.26
N ALA A 173 -14.63 34.93 -12.17
CA ALA A 173 -13.19 34.71 -12.14
C ALA A 173 -12.56 35.49 -10.97
N MET A 174 -11.90 34.78 -10.06
CA MET A 174 -10.86 35.36 -9.22
C MET A 174 -9.59 34.56 -9.45
N ASP A 175 -8.73 35.20 -10.23
CA ASP A 175 -7.30 34.93 -10.39
C ASP A 175 -6.63 34.90 -9.00
N ALA A 176 -5.92 33.80 -8.71
CA ALA A 176 -5.08 33.66 -7.53
C ALA A 176 -3.80 32.93 -7.93
N SER A 177 -2.93 33.69 -8.56
CA SER A 177 -1.48 33.51 -8.59
C SER A 177 -0.91 33.14 -7.22
N ASP A 178 -0.08 32.10 -7.19
CA ASP A 178 1.01 31.86 -6.23
C ASP A 178 0.71 32.16 -4.75
N VAL A 179 -0.13 31.34 -4.12
CA VAL A 179 -0.13 31.19 -2.67
C VAL A 179 0.88 30.09 -2.34
N ASP A 180 1.94 30.44 -1.61
CA ASP A 180 2.97 29.51 -1.12
C ASP A 180 2.32 28.48 -0.17
N VAL A 181 1.81 27.38 -0.75
CA VAL A 181 1.11 26.32 0.00
C VAL A 181 2.15 25.44 0.68
N ARG A 182 2.11 25.41 2.01
CA ARG A 182 3.06 24.64 2.80
C ARG A 182 2.67 23.16 2.81
N ILE A 183 3.51 22.30 2.25
CA ILE A 183 3.47 20.85 2.51
C ILE A 183 4.11 20.62 3.89
N PRO A 184 3.39 20.08 4.89
CA PRO A 184 3.96 19.88 6.22
C PRO A 184 5.12 18.89 6.21
N GLY A 185 6.25 19.23 6.86
CA GLY A 185 7.39 18.31 7.06
C GLY A 185 7.05 17.05 7.87
N GLU A 186 7.92 16.05 7.84
CA GLU A 186 7.74 14.74 8.48
C GLU A 186 7.85 14.78 10.02
N GLY A 187 7.19 13.84 10.72
CA GLY A 187 7.31 13.64 12.16
C GLY A 187 6.33 14.43 13.04
N GLU A 188 6.79 14.98 14.17
CA GLU A 188 5.95 15.59 15.22
C GLU A 188 5.09 16.77 14.75
N ASP A 189 5.50 17.47 13.69
CA ASP A 189 4.79 18.65 13.17
C ASP A 189 3.52 18.26 12.38
N LEU A 190 3.60 17.17 11.60
CA LEU A 190 2.45 16.59 10.90
C LEU A 190 1.37 16.13 11.89
N LEU A 191 1.78 15.50 12.99
CA LEU A 191 0.84 15.01 14.00
C LEU A 191 0.06 16.16 14.67
N LYS A 192 0.74 17.30 14.92
CA LYS A 192 0.09 18.51 15.44
C LYS A 192 -0.93 19.07 14.43
N ILE A 193 -0.57 19.09 13.15
CA ILE A 193 -1.44 19.57 12.06
C ILE A 193 -2.67 18.68 11.91
N LEU A 194 -2.51 17.36 11.91
CA LEU A 194 -3.64 16.41 11.84
C LEU A 194 -4.61 16.59 13.01
N LYS A 195 -4.09 16.79 14.23
CA LYS A 195 -4.93 17.09 15.41
C LYS A 195 -5.71 18.40 15.24
N GLN A 196 -5.10 19.43 14.64
CA GLN A 196 -5.78 20.70 14.39
C GLN A 196 -6.87 20.58 13.32
N ILE A 197 -6.62 19.85 12.23
CA ILE A 197 -7.62 19.58 11.18
C ILE A 197 -8.82 18.84 11.78
N LEU A 198 -8.59 17.77 12.54
CA LEU A 198 -9.64 17.00 13.19
C LEU A 198 -10.49 17.85 14.15
N LYS A 199 -9.84 18.68 14.97
CA LYS A 199 -10.53 19.58 15.90
C LYS A 199 -11.40 20.62 15.18
N ARG A 200 -10.95 21.14 14.04
CA ARG A 200 -11.70 22.12 13.23
C ARG A 200 -12.86 21.45 12.47
N MET A 201 -12.66 20.22 12.02
CA MET A 201 -13.71 19.39 11.44
C MET A 201 -14.80 19.03 12.46
N GLU A 202 -14.44 18.68 13.70
CA GLU A 202 -15.39 18.44 14.80
C GLU A 202 -16.22 19.69 15.14
N LYS A 203 -15.68 20.88 14.89
CA LYS A 203 -16.40 22.17 14.98
C LYS A 203 -17.27 22.48 13.75
N GLY A 204 -17.36 21.58 12.78
CA GLY A 204 -18.17 21.74 11.57
C GLY A 204 -17.58 22.69 10.53
N GLN A 205 -16.28 23.00 10.59
CA GLN A 205 -15.65 23.85 9.56
C GLN A 205 -15.54 23.09 8.22
N GLN A 206 -15.80 23.79 7.11
CA GLN A 206 -15.65 23.24 5.76
C GLN A 206 -14.18 23.07 5.37
N VAL A 207 -13.87 22.09 4.52
CA VAL A 207 -12.52 21.75 4.05
C VAL A 207 -11.78 22.98 3.51
N ALA A 208 -12.42 23.78 2.64
CA ALA A 208 -11.82 24.99 2.07
C ALA A 208 -11.40 26.02 3.15
N LYS A 209 -12.21 26.16 4.21
CA LYS A 209 -11.90 27.07 5.32
C LYS A 209 -10.77 26.54 6.19
N ILE A 210 -10.72 25.23 6.43
CA ILE A 210 -9.63 24.59 7.19
C ILE A 210 -8.30 24.72 6.44
N ALA A 211 -8.33 24.50 5.13
CA ALA A 211 -7.17 24.65 4.25
C ALA A 211 -6.63 26.09 4.25
N ALA A 212 -7.50 27.08 4.08
CA ALA A 212 -7.11 28.50 4.12
C ALA A 212 -6.58 28.92 5.50
N ASP A 213 -7.28 28.56 6.58
CA ASP A 213 -6.91 28.97 7.95
C ASP A 213 -5.58 28.35 8.43
N LEU A 214 -5.23 27.17 7.90
CA LEU A 214 -3.99 26.46 8.25
C LEU A 214 -2.90 26.61 7.18
N GLN A 215 -3.18 27.32 6.08
CA GLN A 215 -2.30 27.45 4.91
C GLN A 215 -1.83 26.09 4.38
N LEU A 216 -2.76 25.14 4.27
CA LEU A 216 -2.51 23.76 3.83
C LEU A 216 -3.15 23.49 2.47
N ASP A 217 -2.60 22.52 1.75
CA ASP A 217 -3.18 22.01 0.52
C ASP A 217 -4.62 21.50 0.75
N PRO A 218 -5.63 22.03 0.03
CA PRO A 218 -7.01 21.56 0.10
C PRO A 218 -7.16 20.05 -0.14
N VAL A 219 -6.35 19.47 -1.02
CA VAL A 219 -6.38 18.02 -1.32
C VAL A 219 -5.95 17.21 -0.10
N PHE A 220 -4.91 17.67 0.60
CA PHE A 220 -4.45 17.05 1.84
C PHE A 220 -5.53 17.10 2.93
N VAL A 221 -6.17 18.27 3.12
CA VAL A 221 -7.23 18.43 4.13
C VAL A 221 -8.44 17.57 3.81
N GLU A 222 -8.86 17.51 2.54
CA GLU A 222 -9.93 16.63 2.09
C GLU A 222 -9.62 15.16 2.40
N GLN A 223 -8.38 14.74 2.17
CA GLN A 223 -7.92 13.38 2.46
C GLN A 223 -8.01 13.05 3.96
N VAL A 224 -7.56 13.94 4.85
CA VAL A 224 -7.71 13.77 6.31
C VAL A 224 -9.18 13.62 6.68
N CYS A 225 -10.03 14.53 6.19
CA CYS A 225 -11.46 14.54 6.47
C CYS A 225 -12.14 13.26 5.97
N ARG A 226 -11.83 12.81 4.76
CA ARG A 226 -12.37 11.56 4.19
C ARG A 226 -12.00 10.33 5.01
N ILE A 227 -10.75 10.24 5.48
CA ILE A 227 -10.30 9.14 6.34
C ILE A 227 -11.09 9.15 7.65
N LYS A 228 -11.31 10.33 8.25
CA LYS A 228 -12.09 10.48 9.48
C LYS A 228 -13.56 10.10 9.31
N VAL A 229 -14.18 10.48 8.19
CA VAL A 229 -15.59 10.13 7.89
C VAL A 229 -15.75 8.62 7.66
N THR A 230 -14.82 8.01 6.90
CA THR A 230 -14.88 6.57 6.57
C THR A 230 -14.51 5.67 7.74
N HIS A 231 -13.78 6.20 8.74
CA HIS A 231 -13.35 5.45 9.93
C HIS A 231 -13.65 6.29 11.19
N PRO A 232 -14.92 6.31 11.65
CA PRO A 232 -15.29 6.99 12.89
C PRO A 232 -14.44 6.47 14.06
N GLY A 233 -13.81 7.37 14.80
CA GLY A 233 -12.91 7.02 15.92
C GLY A 233 -11.41 6.93 15.57
N VAL A 234 -11.02 7.11 14.30
CA VAL A 234 -9.59 7.17 13.93
C VAL A 234 -8.89 8.35 14.62
N THR A 235 -7.71 8.09 15.17
CA THR A 235 -6.85 9.08 15.84
C THR A 235 -5.90 9.74 14.84
N ALA A 236 -5.27 10.87 15.22
CA ALA A 236 -4.27 11.51 14.36
C ALA A 236 -3.12 10.56 13.98
N ASN A 237 -2.68 9.69 14.91
CA ASN A 237 -1.71 8.63 14.61
C ASN A 237 -2.27 7.63 13.58
N GLY A 238 -3.52 7.18 13.74
CA GLY A 238 -4.13 6.27 12.78
C GLY A 238 -4.36 6.88 11.40
N ILE A 239 -4.50 8.21 11.30
CA ILE A 239 -4.51 8.93 10.01
C ILE A 239 -3.10 9.03 9.46
N MET A 240 -2.12 9.35 10.30
CA MET A 240 -0.70 9.43 9.94
C MET A 240 -0.18 8.09 9.41
N ASP A 241 -0.45 6.97 10.08
CA ASP A 241 -0.10 5.62 9.59
C ASP A 241 -0.75 5.35 8.22
N LYS A 242 -2.00 5.78 8.03
CA LYS A 242 -2.70 5.68 6.74
C LYS A 242 -2.18 6.67 5.68
N MET A 243 -1.39 7.68 6.07
CA MET A 243 -0.85 8.75 5.23
C MET A 243 0.66 8.64 4.96
N GLU A 244 1.47 8.10 5.87
CA GLU A 244 2.90 7.81 5.66
C GLU A 244 3.08 6.74 4.57
N VAL A 245 2.12 5.81 4.49
CA VAL A 245 1.89 4.94 3.32
C VAL A 245 1.81 5.74 2.01
N ASN A 246 1.38 7.00 2.03
CA ASN A 246 1.25 7.88 0.85
C ASN A 246 2.37 8.91 0.67
N ARG A 247 3.22 9.18 1.68
CA ARG A 247 4.20 10.28 1.58
C ARG A 247 5.55 9.87 1.01
N THR A 248 5.97 8.63 1.22
CA THR A 248 7.11 8.02 0.49
C THR A 248 6.85 7.86 -1.03
N VAL A 249 5.76 8.41 -1.60
CA VAL A 249 5.45 8.35 -3.06
C VAL A 249 5.94 9.61 -3.79
N ASP A 250 6.22 10.71 -3.10
CA ASP A 250 6.43 12.03 -3.74
C ASP A 250 7.88 12.56 -3.69
N VAL A 251 8.87 11.68 -3.47
CA VAL A 251 10.30 12.03 -3.66
C VAL A 251 10.93 11.11 -4.70
N ASN A 252 10.66 11.41 -5.97
CA ASN A 252 11.54 11.22 -7.12
C ASN A 252 11.10 12.15 -8.25
#